data_AF-A0A2K6A0I3-F1
#
_entry.id   AF-A0A2K6A0I3-F1
#
_cell.length_a   1.000
_cell.length_b   1.000
_cell.length_c   1.000
_cell.angle_alpha   90.00
_cell.angle_beta   90.00
_cell.angle_gamma   90.00
#
_symmetry.space_group_name_H-M   'P 1'
#
loop_
_entity.id
_entity.type
_entity.pdbx_description
1 polymer ?
#
loop_
_entity_poly.entity_id
_entity_poly.type
_entity_poly.pdbx_seq_one_letter_code
_entity_poly.pdbx_strand_id
1 'polypeptide(L)' 'MDSSLLMNRRKFLYHFKNVRWAKGRHETYLCYVVKRRDSATSFSLDFGHLRNKPLYEVDDLRDAFRTLGL' A
#
# COMPACT_ATOMS: atom_id res chain seq x y z
N MET A 1 -8.07 11.04 2.93
CA MET A 1 -7.20 9.84 2.97
C MET A 1 -7.39 9.20 4.33
N ASP A 2 -7.62 7.89 4.38
CA ASP A 2 -7.74 7.15 5.65
C ASP A 2 -6.34 7.03 6.24
N SER A 3 -6.00 7.93 7.17
CA SER A 3 -4.65 8.18 7.70
C SER A 3 -4.21 7.14 8.75
N SER A 4 -4.62 5.88 8.63
CA SER A 4 -4.24 4.82 9.58
C SER A 4 -3.10 3.97 9.01
N LEU A 5 -2.01 3.84 9.78
CA LEU A 5 -0.89 2.94 9.45
C LEU A 5 -1.33 1.47 9.39
N LEU A 6 -2.36 1.13 10.17
CA LEU A 6 -2.91 -0.22 10.28
C LEU A 6 -4.14 -0.39 9.41
N MET A 7 -4.11 -1.39 8.54
CA MET A 7 -5.26 -1.75 7.73
C MET A 7 -6.40 -2.29 8.59
N ASN A 8 -7.64 -1.88 8.28
CA ASN A 8 -8.82 -2.43 8.92
C ASN A 8 -8.90 -3.96 8.78
N ARG A 9 -9.19 -4.68 9.88
CA ARG A 9 -9.26 -6.14 9.92
C ARG A 9 -10.19 -6.75 8.87
N ARG A 10 -11.38 -6.18 8.63
CA ARG A 10 -12.33 -6.69 7.62
C ARG A 10 -11.76 -6.54 6.21
N LYS A 11 -11.10 -5.41 5.93
CA LYS A 11 -10.42 -5.16 4.64
C LYS A 11 -9.29 -6.16 4.42
N PHE A 12 -8.44 -6.38 5.44
CA PHE A 12 -7.38 -7.38 5.38
C PHE A 12 -7.93 -8.79 5.06
N LEU A 13 -8.92 -9.25 5.83
CA LEU A 13 -9.52 -10.57 5.62
C LEU A 13 -10.21 -10.72 4.26
N TYR A 14 -10.78 -9.65 3.71
CA TYR A 14 -11.42 -9.69 2.40
C TYR A 14 -10.40 -9.79 1.26
N HIS A 15 -9.36 -8.95 1.27
CA HIS A 15 -8.38 -8.90 0.17
C HIS A 15 -7.33 -10.01 0.23
N PHE A 16 -6.86 -10.40 1.41
CA PHE A 16 -5.78 -11.38 1.57
C PHE A 16 -6.25 -12.84 1.71
N LYS A 17 -7.57 -13.09 1.74
CA LYS A 17 -8.08 -14.46 1.75
C LYS A 17 -7.86 -15.13 0.39
N ASN A 18 -7.08 -16.20 0.38
CA ASN A 18 -6.87 -17.05 -0.79
C ASN A 18 -8.19 -17.76 -1.16
N VAL A 19 -8.74 -17.42 -2.32
CA VAL A 19 -9.94 -18.05 -2.89
C VAL A 19 -9.66 -18.42 -4.33
N ARG A 20 -10.31 -19.47 -4.83
CA ARG A 20 -10.14 -19.93 -6.22
C ARG A 20 -10.58 -18.89 -7.25
N TRP A 21 -11.59 -18.08 -6.92
CA TRP A 21 -12.09 -16.99 -7.75
C TRP A 21 -12.31 -15.73 -6.92
N ALA A 22 -11.59 -14.65 -7.23
CA ALA A 22 -11.57 -13.40 -6.46
C ALA A 22 -12.43 -12.30 -7.13
N LYS A 23 -13.66 -12.64 -7.54
CA LYS A 23 -14.56 -11.69 -8.23
C LYS A 23 -14.85 -10.47 -7.36
N GLY A 24 -14.77 -9.28 -7.98
CA GLY A 24 -15.08 -8.00 -7.31
C GLY A 24 -13.92 -7.37 -6.52
N ARG A 25 -12.75 -8.02 -6.46
CA ARG A 25 -11.56 -7.49 -5.77
C ARG A 25 -10.68 -6.68 -6.72
N HIS A 26 -11.13 -5.47 -7.07
CA HIS A 26 -10.41 -4.60 -8.02
C HIS A 26 -9.31 -3.76 -7.36
N GLU A 27 -9.29 -3.72 -6.03
CA GLU A 27 -8.21 -3.11 -5.26
C GLU A 27 -7.14 -4.14 -4.92
N THR A 28 -5.88 -3.77 -5.15
CA THR A 28 -4.70 -4.50 -4.73
C THR A 28 -4.04 -3.73 -3.60
N TYR A 29 -3.77 -4.43 -2.50
CA TYR A 29 -3.09 -3.89 -1.33
C TYR A 29 -1.71 -4.52 -1.18
N LEU A 30 -0.73 -3.72 -0.78
CA LEU A 30 0.62 -4.17 -0.46
C LEU A 30 0.97 -3.71 0.96
N CYS A 31 1.11 -4.65 1.90
CA CYS A 31 1.64 -4.36 3.23
C CYS A 31 3.16 -4.51 3.21
N TYR A 32 3.88 -3.59 3.88
CA TYR A 32 5.34 -3.58 3.87
C TYR A 32 5.91 -3.24 5.25
N VAL A 33 7.17 -3.64 5.44
CA VAL A 33 8.04 -3.23 6.54
C VAL A 33 9.37 -2.83 5.93
N VAL A 34 9.82 -1.59 6.18
CA VAL A 34 11.14 -1.09 5.79
C VAL A 34 12.05 -1.16 7.00
N LYS A 35 13.24 -1.74 6.80
CA LYS A 35 14.32 -1.72 7.79
C LYS A 35 15.48 -0.93 7.23
N ARG A 36 15.84 0.18 7.87
CA ARG A 36 16.99 1.00 7.50
C ARG A 36 18.06 0.90 8.55
N ARG A 37 19.30 0.62 8.14
CA ARG A 37 20.46 0.65 9.03
C ARG A 37 20.96 2.09 9.11
N ASP A 38 20.88 2.69 10.29
CA ASP A 38 21.29 4.09 10.49
C ASP A 38 22.75 4.18 10.98
N SER A 39 23.27 3.12 11.63
CA SER A 39 24.68 3.02 12.02
C SER A 39 25.16 1.57 12.14
N ALA A 40 26.39 1.37 12.61
CA ALA A 40 26.92 0.03 12.87
C ALA A 40 26.07 -0.77 13.87
N THR A 41 25.42 -0.08 14.83
CA THR A 41 24.69 -0.67 15.96
C THR A 41 23.21 -0.28 16.02
N SER A 42 22.73 0.63 15.17
CA SER A 42 21.33 1.08 15.16
C SER A 42 20.64 0.87 13.81
N PHE A 43 19.32 0.66 13.89
CA PHE A 43 18.43 0.61 12.74
C PHE A 43 17.07 1.22 13.09
N SER A 44 16.40 1.75 12.09
CA SER A 44 15.01 2.20 12.14
C SER A 44 14.10 1.21 11.42
N LEU A 45 12.84 1.17 11.87
CA LEU A 45 11.77 0.42 11.24
C LEU A 45 10.65 1.37 10.85
N ASP A 46 10.11 1.17 9.67
CA ASP A 46 8.87 1.78 9.23
C ASP A 46 7.96 0.69 8.65
N PHE A 47 6.66 0.87 8.71
CA PHE A 47 5.69 -0.10 8.20
C PHE A 47 4.42 0.59 7.74
N GLY A 48 3.71 -0.07 6.84
CA GLY A 48 2.44 0.46 6.37
C GLY A 48 1.84 -0.40 5.29
N HIS A 49 0.93 0.21 4.54
CA HIS A 49 0.32 -0.42 3.39
C HIS A 49 0.02 0.60 2.28
N LEU A 50 0.12 0.13 1.04
CA LEU A 50 -0.24 0.87 -0.16
C LEU A 50 -1.47 0.23 -0.81
N ARG A 51 -2.21 1.00 -1.60
CA ARG A 51 -3.22 0.49 -2.53
C ARG A 51 -3.06 1.13 -3.90
N ASN A 52 -3.52 0.45 -4.94
CA ASN A 52 -3.69 1.11 -6.23
C ASN A 52 -4.73 2.23 -6.13
N LYS A 53 -4.50 3.30 -6.88
CA LYS A 53 -5.53 4.31 -7.17
C LYS A 53 -6.22 3.93 -8.49
N PRO A 54 -7.55 3.95 -8.55
CA PRO A 54 -8.24 3.82 -9.82
C PRO A 54 -7.92 5.00 -10.74
N LEU A 55 -7.98 4.79 -12.05
CA LEU A 55 -7.54 5.78 -13.04
C LEU A 55 -8.31 7.11 -12.94
N TYR A 56 -9.58 7.09 -12.55
CA TYR A 56 -10.37 8.30 -12.35
C TYR A 56 -9.97 9.09 -11.07
N GLU A 57 -9.23 8.48 -10.14
CA GLU A 57 -8.61 9.19 -9.00
C GLU A 57 -7.23 9.76 -9.37
N VAL A 58 -6.72 9.45 -10.56
CA VAL A 58 -5.44 9.93 -11.08
C VAL A 58 -5.75 10.93 -12.21
N ASP A 59 -6.29 12.09 -11.85
CA ASP A 59 -6.72 13.13 -12.79
C ASP A 59 -5.56 13.89 -13.47
N ASP A 60 -4.31 13.47 -13.31
CA ASP A 60 -3.21 14.12 -14.00
C ASP A 60 -2.08 13.12 -14.22
N LEU A 61 -1.66 12.92 -15.48
CA LEU A 61 -0.38 12.28 -15.82
C LEU A 61 0.77 12.86 -14.98
N ARG A 62 0.65 14.14 -14.58
CA ARG A 62 1.50 14.84 -13.60
C ARG A 62 1.63 14.17 -12.23
N ASP A 63 0.54 13.63 -11.69
CA ASP A 63 0.54 12.99 -10.37
C ASP A 63 1.14 11.58 -10.42
N ALA A 64 1.02 10.91 -11.57
CA ALA A 64 1.71 9.66 -11.83
C ALA A 64 3.23 9.87 -11.89
N PHE A 65 3.72 10.90 -12.59
CA PHE A 65 5.15 11.25 -12.62
C PHE A 65 5.67 11.67 -11.24
N ARG A 66 4.92 12.49 -10.49
CA ARG A 66 5.27 12.84 -9.09
C ARG A 66 5.34 11.64 -8.15
N THR A 67 4.40 10.70 -8.28
CA THR A 67 4.41 9.46 -7.48
C THR A 67 5.61 8.57 -7.82
N LEU A 68 6.08 8.61 -9.07
CA LEU A 68 7.26 7.87 -9.54
C LEU A 68 8.59 8.61 -9.36
N GLY A 69 8.57 9.86 -8.88
CA GLY A 69 9.76 10.69 -8.70
C GLY A 69 10.44 11.11 -10.02
N LEU A 70 9.66 11.21 -11.09
CA LEU A 70 10.10 11.59 -12.45
C LEU A 70 9.68 13.03 -12.80
#